data_AF-A0A965A6Q1-F1
#
_entry.id   AF-A0A965A6Q1-F1
#
_cell.length_a   1.000
_cell.length_b   1.000
_cell.length_c   1.000
_cell.angle_alpha   90.00
_cell.angle_beta   90.00
_cell.angle_gamma   90.00
#
_symmetry.space_group_name_H-M   'P 1'
#
loop_
_entity.id
_entity.type
_entity.pdbx_description
1 polymer ?
#
loop_
_entity_poly.entity_id
_entity_poly.type
_entity_poly.pdbx_seq_one_letter_code
_entity_poly.pdbx_strand_id
1 'polypeptide(L)' 'MALKPYRATAHWKKIRLQVLNRDAWTCAYCGDQATQVDHIWPRSKGGEDTLDNLVAACERCNYA' A
#
# COMPACT_ATOMS: atom_id res chain seq x y z
N MET A 1 -18.62 18.07 -7.95
CA MET A 1 -17.38 18.02 -7.15
C MET A 1 -16.52 16.88 -7.69
N ALA A 2 -15.33 17.16 -8.21
CA ALA A 2 -14.40 16.09 -8.57
C ALA A 2 -13.88 15.44 -7.28
N LEU A 3 -14.16 14.15 -7.10
CA LEU A 3 -13.57 13.39 -5.99
C LEU A 3 -12.05 13.49 -6.11
N LYS A 4 -11.37 13.87 -5.04
CA LYS A 4 -9.90 13.78 -5.00
C LYS A 4 -9.52 12.33 -5.28
N PRO A 5 -8.51 12.07 -6.12
CA PRO A 5 -8.08 10.71 -6.38
C PRO A 5 -7.77 10.03 -5.05
N TYR A 6 -8.19 8.77 -4.89
CA TYR A 6 -8.07 8.00 -3.64
C TYR A 6 -6.68 8.14 -2.98
N ARG A 7 -5.60 8.09 -3.79
CA ARG A 7 -4.22 8.23 -3.34
C ARG A 7 -3.85 9.62 -2.81
N ALA A 8 -4.67 10.64 -3.05
CA ALA A 8 -4.48 12.00 -2.55
C ALA A 8 -5.19 12.24 -1.21
N THR A 9 -5.99 11.31 -0.70
CA THR A 9 -6.68 11.45 0.58
C THR A 9 -5.69 11.45 1.75
N ALA A 10 -6.01 12.19 2.82
CA ALA A 10 -5.18 12.23 4.03
C ALA A 10 -5.10 10.86 4.71
N HIS A 11 -6.20 10.09 4.67
CA HIS A 11 -6.28 8.73 5.18
C HIS A 11 -5.25 7.82 4.50
N TRP A 12 -5.27 7.75 3.16
CA TRP A 12 -4.31 6.92 2.41
C TRP A 12 -2.87 7.32 2.67
N LYS A 13 -2.57 8.63 2.67
CA LYS A 13 -1.20 9.12 2.95
C LYS A 13 -0.69 8.67 4.31
N LYS A 14 -1.55 8.71 5.34
CA LYS A 14 -1.22 8.28 6.69
C LYS A 14 -0.95 6.78 6.75
N ILE A 15 -1.90 5.96 6.29
CA ILE A 15 -1.77 4.51 6.41
C ILE A 15 -0.65 3.95 5.53
N ARG A 16 -0.44 4.51 4.34
CA ARG A 16 0.70 4.17 3.47
C ARG A 16 2.04 4.34 4.20
N LEU A 17 2.23 5.46 4.89
CA LEU A 17 3.45 5.70 5.66
C LEU A 17 3.57 4.75 6.87
N GLN A 18 2.46 4.42 7.52
CA GLN A 18 2.46 3.46 8.62
C GLN A 18 2.90 2.07 8.16
N VAL A 19 2.39 1.59 7.02
CA VAL A 19 2.77 0.29 6.44
C VAL A 19 4.25 0.27 6.05
N LEU A 20 4.72 1.28 5.31
CA LEU A 20 6.12 1.36 4.90
C LEU A 20 7.09 1.39 6.10
N ASN A 21 6.75 2.14 7.16
CA ASN A 21 7.57 2.17 8.37
C ASN A 21 7.52 0.86 9.16
N ARG A 22 6.34 0.24 9.30
CA ARG A 22 6.17 -1.06 9.96
C ARG A 22 7.04 -2.13 9.29
N ASP A 23 7.04 -2.15 7.96
CA ASP A 23 7.73 -3.16 7.15
C ASP A 23 9.19 -2.77 6.88
N ALA A 24 9.73 -1.78 7.59
CA ALA A 24 11.11 -1.29 7.43
C ALA A 24 11.49 -1.00 5.97
N TRP A 25 10.54 -0.48 5.18
CA TRP A 25 10.71 -0.21 3.75
C TRP A 25 11.21 -1.42 2.96
N THR A 26 10.84 -2.63 3.38
CA THR A 26 11.24 -3.90 2.75
C THR A 26 10.04 -4.55 2.08
N CYS A 27 10.21 -5.01 0.84
CA CYS A 27 9.17 -5.63 0.04
C CYS A 27 8.79 -6.98 0.65
N ALA A 28 7.51 -7.15 0.98
CA ALA A 28 6.97 -8.39 1.55
C ALA A 28 7.12 -9.61 0.61
N TYR A 29 7.29 -9.36 -0.68
CA TYR A 29 7.33 -10.42 -1.70
C TYR A 29 8.75 -10.87 -2.05
N CYS A 30 9.69 -9.93 -2.23
CA CYS A 30 11.05 -10.25 -2.70
C CYS A 30 12.18 -9.81 -1.75
N GLY A 31 11.88 -9.06 -0.69
CA GLY A 31 12.88 -8.54 0.24
C GLY A 31 13.67 -7.32 -0.25
N ASP A 32 13.46 -6.84 -1.48
CA ASP A 32 14.07 -5.60 -1.98
C ASP A 32 13.47 -4.36 -1.28
N GLN A 33 14.06 -3.18 -1.52
CA GLN A 33 13.50 -1.93 -1.03
C GLN A 33 12.08 -1.67 -1.59
N ALA A 34 11.14 -1.41 -0.69
CA ALA A 34 9.76 -1.07 -1.00
C ALA A 34 9.55 0.45 -1.09
N THR A 35 8.75 0.86 -2.08
CA THR A 35 8.31 2.26 -2.24
C THR A 35 6.80 2.37 -2.42
N GLN A 36 6.10 1.25 -2.58
CA GLN A 36 4.66 1.17 -2.75
C GLN A 36 4.03 0.38 -1.60
N VAL A 37 2.71 0.46 -1.52
CA VAL A 37 1.91 -0.36 -0.61
C VAL A 37 0.88 -1.08 -1.46
N ASP A 38 0.83 -2.40 -1.29
CA ASP A 38 -0.07 -3.29 -2.00
C ASP A 38 -1.20 -3.77 -1.10
N HIS A 39 -2.36 -4.06 -1.71
CA HIS A 39 -3.52 -4.62 -1.04
C HIS A 39 -3.55 -6.14 -1.25
N ILE A 40 -3.37 -6.93 -0.17
CA ILE A 40 -3.41 -8.40 -0.23
C ILE A 40 -4.76 -8.87 -0.80
N TRP A 41 -5.87 -8.38 -0.24
CA TRP A 41 -7.19 -8.46 -0.85
C TRP A 41 -7.43 -7.20 -1.68
N PRO A 42 -7.56 -7.29 -3.01
CA PRO A 42 -7.63 -6.12 -3.87
C PRO A 42 -8.78 -5.18 -3.53
N ARG A 43 -8.52 -3.87 -3.55
CA ARG A 43 -9.55 -2.84 -3.34
C ARG A 43 -10.72 -2.95 -4.32
N SER A 44 -10.47 -3.35 -5.58
CA SER A 44 -11.54 -3.59 -6.57
C SER A 44 -12.49 -4.73 -6.21
N LYS A 45 -12.06 -5.62 -5.30
CA LYS A 45 -12.86 -6.72 -4.73
C LYS A 45 -13.36 -6.42 -3.31
N GLY A 46 -13.30 -5.15 -2.87
CA GLY A 46 -13.74 -4.73 -1.54
C GLY A 46 -12.66 -4.76 -0.46
N GLY A 47 -11.38 -4.85 -0.83
CA GLY A 47 -10.27 -4.72 0.11
C GLY A 47 -10.24 -3.39 0.82
N GLU A 48 -10.15 -3.45 2.14
CA GLU A 48 -10.08 -2.29 3.01
C GLU A 48 -8.64 -1.82 3.20
N ASP A 49 -8.50 -0.55 3.59
CA ASP A 49 -7.24 0.06 3.98
C ASP A 49 -6.96 -0.25 5.45
N THR A 50 -6.57 -1.50 5.73
CA THR A 50 -6.20 -1.95 7.07
C THR A 50 -4.75 -2.39 7.09
N LEU A 51 -4.08 -2.29 8.23
CA LEU A 51 -2.70 -2.76 8.34
C LEU A 51 -2.58 -4.25 8.01
N ASP A 52 -3.59 -5.06 8.34
CA ASP A 52 -3.60 -6.50 8.06
C ASP A 52 -3.78 -6.82 6.57
N ASN A 53 -4.38 -5.91 5.79
CA ASN A 53 -4.60 -6.08 4.35
C ASN A 53 -3.56 -5.34 3.49
N LEU A 54 -2.65 -4.58 4.10
CA LEU A 54 -1.67 -3.76 3.40
C LEU A 54 -0.24 -4.22 3.70
N VAL A 55 0.57 -4.33 2.67
CA VAL A 55 1.99 -4.69 2.77
C VAL A 55 2.87 -3.74 1.97
N ALA A 56 4.09 -3.50 2.44
CA ALA A 56 5.09 -2.79 1.66
C ALA A 56 5.53 -3.64 0.45
N ALA A 57 5.54 -3.03 -0.73
CA ALA A 57 5.92 -3.68 -1.98
C ALA A 57 6.89 -2.81 -2.79
N CYS A 58 7.83 -3.46 -3.48
CA CYS A 58 8.62 -2.78 -4.50
C CYS A 58 7.77 -2.58 -5.76
N GLU A 59 8.19 -1.65 -6.62
CA GLU A 59 7.46 -1.33 -7.85
C GLU A 59 7.24 -2.56 -8.73
N ARG A 60 8.28 -3.38 -8.90
CA ARG A 60 8.24 -4.61 -9.70
C ARG A 60 7.19 -5.59 -9.19
N CYS A 61 7.14 -5.86 -7.88
CA CYS A 61 6.19 -6.81 -7.32
C CYS A 61 4.76 -6.25 -7.27
N ASN A 62 4.61 -4.93 -7.08
CA ASN A 62 3.30 -4.29 -7.02
C ASN A 62 2.59 -4.20 -8.40
N TYR A 63 3.33 -4.32 -9.51
CA TYR A 63 2.79 -4.32 -10.87
C TYR A 63 2.82 -5.70 -11.54
N ALA A 64 3.23 -6.74 -10.81
CA ALA A 64 3.34 -8.11 -11.31
C ALA A 64 1.96 -8.78 -11.47
#